data_AF-B7IF01-F1
#
_entry.id   AF-B7IF01-F1
#
_cell.length_a   1.000
_cell.length_b   1.000
_cell.length_c   1.000
_cell.angle_alpha   90.00
_cell.angle_beta   90.00
_cell.angle_gamma   90.00
#
_symmetry.space_group_name_H-M   'P 1'
#
loop_
_entity.id
_entity.type
_entity.pdbx_description
1 polymer ?
#
loop_
_entity_poly.entity_id
_entity_poly.type
_entity_poly.pdbx_seq_one_letter_code
_entity_poly.pdbx_strand_id
1 'polypeptide(L)'
;MIVGLGNDIVEINRFDLKLVDRILTDIEKENKKLNAQYLAGRFSLKESFFKAIGTGISNNSFKDISFLNNKNGKPYFVMHKDFKGFNFCHIALSHDKFANSMVVLEKIKGKIFLGLGSNIGNREENLKKALEYIENFGINILRVSSIYITKPYGYLEQGDFFNIAVEVDSDLSPFELLNTIMEIERIMKRKREIKWGPRNIDIDILFYGNLVVENENLKIPHYDFKNRDFFIAPMYEIAKDFVDPIFDMSMNEYYSKLEKNWEVINWQMKKL
;
A
#
# COMPACT_ATOMS: atom_id res chain seq x y z
N MET A 1 17.07 -5.23 -2.97
CA MET A 1 18.33 -4.57 -2.53
C MET A 1 18.07 -3.96 -1.17
N ILE A 2 18.86 -4.31 -0.16
CA ILE A 2 18.77 -3.66 1.15
C ILE A 2 19.31 -2.22 0.98
N VAL A 3 18.50 -1.25 1.38
CA VAL A 3 18.82 0.19 1.24
C VAL A 3 19.03 0.87 2.59
N GLY A 4 18.64 0.21 3.69
CA GLY A 4 18.80 0.74 5.03
C GLY A 4 18.69 -0.35 6.09
N LEU A 5 19.45 -0.20 7.17
CA LEU A 5 19.38 -1.07 8.34
C LEU A 5 19.52 -0.23 9.59
N GLY A 6 18.68 -0.49 10.58
CA GLY A 6 18.79 0.10 11.89
C GLY A 6 18.50 -0.91 12.99
N ASN A 7 19.20 -0.75 14.09
CA ASN A 7 19.05 -1.55 15.29
C ASN A 7 19.04 -0.62 16.50
N ASP A 8 18.27 -0.99 17.51
CA ASP A 8 18.24 -0.29 18.78
C ASP A 8 17.95 -1.26 19.93
N ILE A 9 18.59 -0.98 21.08
CA ILE A 9 18.44 -1.76 22.31
C ILE A 9 18.30 -0.79 23.47
N VAL A 10 17.21 -0.92 24.23
CA VAL A 10 16.91 -0.04 25.37
C VAL A 10 16.46 -0.83 26.59
N GLU A 11 16.84 -0.38 27.77
CA GLU A 11 16.35 -0.94 29.04
C GLU A 11 14.90 -0.50 29.31
N ILE A 12 14.01 -1.45 29.59
CA ILE A 12 12.58 -1.17 29.77
C ILE A 12 12.32 -0.32 31.02
N ASN A 13 13.10 -0.49 32.08
CA ASN A 13 12.97 0.26 33.33
C ASN A 13 13.25 1.78 33.19
N ARG A 14 13.81 2.23 32.05
CA ARG A 14 14.07 3.64 31.76
C ARG A 14 12.85 4.35 31.16
N PHE A 15 11.77 3.62 30.87
CA PHE A 15 10.57 4.18 30.24
C PHE A 15 9.47 4.45 31.26
N ASP A 16 9.05 5.71 31.29
CA ASP A 16 7.90 6.21 32.06
C ASP A 16 6.77 6.58 31.09
N LEU A 17 5.52 6.32 31.49
CA LEU A 17 4.33 6.60 30.69
C LEU A 17 4.14 8.10 30.37
N LYS A 18 4.82 9.01 31.07
CA LYS A 18 4.89 10.44 30.71
C LYS A 18 5.44 10.69 29.31
N LEU A 19 6.18 9.73 28.73
CA LEU A 19 6.73 9.83 27.37
C LEU A 19 5.74 9.37 26.28
N VAL A 20 4.58 8.82 26.65
CA VAL A 20 3.58 8.30 25.71
C VAL A 20 3.22 9.32 24.63
N ASP A 21 2.89 10.55 25.01
CA ASP A 21 2.46 11.57 24.05
C ASP A 21 3.59 12.08 23.16
N ARG A 22 4.84 11.81 23.51
CA ARG A 22 6.00 12.16 22.67
C ARG A 22 6.31 11.05 21.66
N ILE A 23 6.14 9.80 22.05
CA ILE A 23 6.61 8.63 21.28
C ILE A 23 5.49 8.03 20.44
N LEU A 24 4.29 7.89 20.99
CA LEU A 24 3.21 7.14 20.36
C LEU A 24 2.29 8.04 19.54
N THR A 25 1.85 7.52 18.40
CA THR A 25 0.71 8.06 17.65
C THR A 25 -0.59 7.73 18.36
N ASP A 26 -1.69 8.39 17.99
CA ASP A 26 -2.98 8.14 18.64
C ASP A 26 -3.48 6.71 18.41
N ILE A 27 -3.24 6.14 17.22
CA ILE A 27 -3.55 4.73 16.92
C ILE A 27 -2.73 3.74 17.76
N GLU A 28 -1.48 4.06 18.10
CA GLU A 28 -0.67 3.23 19.01
C GLU A 28 -1.16 3.33 20.46
N LYS A 29 -1.72 4.47 20.88
CA LYS A 29 -2.28 4.68 22.23
C LYS A 29 -3.56 3.88 22.48
N GLU A 30 -4.31 3.54 21.43
CA GLU A 30 -5.51 2.69 21.53
C GLU A 30 -5.19 1.26 22.01
N ASN A 31 -3.90 0.89 22.11
CA ASN A 31 -3.49 -0.41 22.61
C ASN A 31 -3.91 -0.63 24.08
N LYS A 32 -4.71 -1.68 24.30
CA LYS A 32 -5.19 -2.09 25.65
C LYS A 32 -4.08 -2.48 26.64
N LYS A 33 -2.83 -2.67 26.19
CA LYS A 33 -1.67 -3.05 26.99
C LYS A 33 -0.59 -1.96 27.07
N LEU A 34 -1.00 -0.68 27.11
CA LEU A 34 -0.07 0.44 27.24
C LEU A 34 0.69 0.38 28.58
N ASN A 35 1.96 -0.04 28.53
CA ASN A 35 2.86 -0.15 29.68
C ASN A 35 4.31 0.20 29.27
N ALA A 36 5.24 0.21 30.23
CA ALA A 36 6.65 0.55 29.98
C ALA A 36 7.31 -0.36 28.93
N GLN A 37 7.01 -1.66 28.93
CA GLN A 37 7.54 -2.61 27.94
C GLN A 37 7.05 -2.27 26.53
N TYR A 38 5.75 -1.99 26.36
CA TYR A 38 5.18 -1.58 25.07
C TYR A 38 5.80 -0.27 24.58
N LEU A 39 5.92 0.72 25.47
CA LEU A 39 6.51 2.02 25.15
C LEU A 39 7.99 1.90 24.74
N ALA A 40 8.78 1.12 25.49
CA ALA A 40 10.17 0.84 25.18
C ALA A 40 10.32 0.13 23.82
N GLY A 41 9.47 -0.86 23.54
CA GLY A 41 9.46 -1.57 22.25
C GLY A 41 9.13 -0.65 21.07
N ARG A 42 8.17 0.26 21.23
CA ARG A 42 7.82 1.24 20.18
C ARG A 42 8.89 2.30 19.99
N PHE A 43 9.46 2.81 21.08
CA PHE A 43 10.61 3.70 21.01
C PHE A 43 11.76 3.07 20.23
N SER A 44 12.15 1.86 20.63
CA SER A 44 13.24 1.11 20.00
C SER A 44 13.01 0.90 18.50
N LEU A 45 11.80 0.48 18.11
CA LEU A 45 11.45 0.31 16.69
C LEU A 45 11.54 1.60 15.89
N LYS A 46 11.06 2.72 16.46
CA LYS A 46 11.10 4.01 15.77
C LYS A 46 12.53 4.53 15.64
N GLU A 47 13.35 4.42 16.69
CA GLU A 47 14.79 4.69 16.63
C GLU A 47 15.49 3.84 15.56
N SER A 48 15.21 2.53 15.54
CA SER A 48 15.72 1.62 14.49
C SER A 48 15.32 2.08 13.10
N PHE A 49 14.08 2.49 12.87
CA PHE A 49 13.67 3.03 11.58
C PHE A 49 14.41 4.32 11.21
N PHE A 50 14.54 5.26 12.14
CA PHE A 50 15.23 6.54 11.88
C PHE A 50 16.73 6.36 11.61
N LYS A 51 17.36 5.34 12.22
CA LYS A 51 18.70 4.88 11.87
C LYS A 51 18.74 4.27 10.46
N ALA A 52 17.76 3.44 10.11
CA ALA A 52 17.70 2.78 8.81
C ALA A 52 17.56 3.76 7.63
N ILE A 53 16.82 4.87 7.80
CA ILE A 53 16.72 5.93 6.78
C ILE A 53 17.92 6.91 6.77
N GLY A 54 18.88 6.76 7.68
CA GLY A 54 20.13 7.51 7.70
C GLY A 54 20.07 8.99 8.16
N THR A 55 18.90 9.49 8.57
CA THR A 55 18.73 10.92 8.94
C THR A 55 18.51 11.17 10.44
N GLY A 56 18.37 10.10 11.23
CA GLY A 56 17.91 10.23 12.62
C GLY A 56 16.53 10.89 12.69
N ILE A 57 16.18 11.45 13.86
CA ILE A 57 14.88 12.09 14.05
C ILE A 57 14.81 13.50 13.45
N SER A 58 15.94 14.20 13.21
CA SER A 58 16.04 15.56 12.64
C SER A 58 14.72 16.32 12.34
N ASN A 59 14.24 16.31 11.09
CA ASN A 59 13.00 16.96 10.62
C ASN A 59 11.77 16.04 10.68
N ASN A 60 11.90 14.93 11.38
CA ASN A 60 10.87 13.92 11.57
C ASN A 60 10.39 13.91 13.02
N SER A 61 9.24 13.30 13.22
CA SER A 61 8.66 13.04 14.53
C SER A 61 8.51 11.54 14.71
N PHE A 62 8.60 11.07 15.95
CA PHE A 62 8.16 9.71 16.26
C PHE A 62 6.71 9.44 15.83
N LYS A 63 5.88 10.49 15.71
CA LYS A 63 4.51 10.37 15.24
C LYS A 63 4.34 10.28 13.72
N ASP A 64 5.41 10.45 12.95
CA ASP A 64 5.36 10.32 11.49
C ASP A 64 5.24 8.85 11.04
N ILE A 65 5.45 7.91 11.96
CA ILE A 65 5.38 6.47 11.75
C ILE A 65 4.70 5.79 12.94
N SER A 66 4.11 4.63 12.69
CA SER A 66 3.62 3.73 13.73
C SER A 66 4.10 2.31 13.48
N PHE A 67 4.15 1.52 14.55
CA PHE A 67 4.29 0.08 14.47
C PHE A 67 3.05 -0.57 15.09
N LEU A 68 2.32 -1.33 14.30
CA LEU A 68 1.09 -2.00 14.74
C LEU A 68 1.28 -3.51 14.64
N ASN A 69 0.34 -4.26 15.19
CA ASN A 69 0.33 -5.72 15.11
C ASN A 69 -0.95 -6.14 14.41
N ASN A 70 -0.85 -7.06 13.45
CA ASN A 70 -2.03 -7.63 12.82
C ASN A 70 -2.77 -8.58 13.78
N LYS A 71 -3.89 -9.14 13.31
CA LYS A 71 -4.70 -10.12 14.08
C LYS A 71 -3.92 -11.34 14.59
N ASN A 72 -2.83 -11.71 13.90
CA ASN A 72 -1.96 -12.84 14.25
C ASN A 72 -0.82 -12.41 15.19
N GLY A 73 -0.76 -11.13 15.59
CA GLY A 73 0.30 -10.58 16.43
C GLY A 73 1.59 -10.22 15.68
N LYS A 74 1.67 -10.42 14.36
CA LYS A 74 2.84 -10.05 13.54
C LYS A 74 2.93 -8.52 13.42
N PRO A 75 4.10 -7.91 13.71
CA PRO A 75 4.24 -6.46 13.60
C PRO A 75 4.31 -6.01 12.13
N TYR A 76 3.80 -4.81 11.85
CA TYR A 76 3.93 -4.13 10.57
C TYR A 76 4.17 -2.64 10.74
N PHE A 77 4.83 -2.05 9.75
CA PHE A 77 5.18 -0.63 9.67
C PHE A 77 4.03 0.17 9.06
N VAL A 78 3.71 1.31 9.66
CA VAL A 78 2.73 2.26 9.14
C VAL A 78 3.39 3.62 8.95
N MET A 79 3.19 4.19 7.78
CA MET A 79 3.71 5.47 7.36
C MET A 79 2.59 6.53 7.40
N HIS A 80 2.81 7.64 8.11
CA HIS A 80 1.88 8.79 8.15
C HIS A 80 2.37 10.00 7.33
N LYS A 81 3.64 9.98 6.94
CA LYS A 81 4.36 11.00 6.17
C LYS A 81 5.20 10.32 5.10
N ASP A 82 5.49 11.01 4.00
CA ASP A 82 6.28 10.43 2.92
C ASP A 82 7.73 10.09 3.33
N PHE A 83 8.14 8.84 3.03
CA PHE A 83 9.51 8.37 3.08
C PHE A 83 9.83 7.64 1.77
N LYS A 84 11.05 7.84 1.24
CA LYS A 84 11.40 7.44 -0.12
C LYS A 84 12.42 6.30 -0.15
N GLY A 85 12.51 5.65 -1.30
CA GLY A 85 13.63 4.75 -1.63
C GLY A 85 13.44 3.28 -1.22
N PHE A 86 12.29 2.89 -0.69
CA PHE A 86 11.99 1.50 -0.34
C PHE A 86 10.51 1.19 -0.59
N ASN A 87 10.21 -0.09 -0.82
CA ASN A 87 8.84 -0.62 -0.86
C ASN A 87 8.64 -1.78 0.13
N PHE A 88 9.69 -2.15 0.87
CA PHE A 88 9.61 -3.11 1.96
C PHE A 88 10.27 -2.58 3.23
N CYS A 89 9.56 -2.74 4.35
CA CYS A 89 10.04 -2.49 5.71
C CYS A 89 9.89 -3.79 6.52
N HIS A 90 11.00 -4.42 6.84
CA HIS A 90 11.05 -5.65 7.63
C HIS A 90 11.37 -5.32 9.08
N ILE A 91 10.65 -5.96 10.01
CA ILE A 91 10.68 -5.61 11.43
C ILE A 91 10.91 -6.86 12.28
N ALA A 92 11.82 -6.75 13.24
CA ALA A 92 11.92 -7.68 14.36
C ALA A 92 11.90 -6.91 15.68
N LEU A 93 11.18 -7.44 16.67
CA LEU A 93 11.12 -6.91 18.02
C LEU A 93 11.12 -8.07 19.02
N SER A 94 11.97 -7.97 20.04
CA SER A 94 12.07 -8.94 21.14
C SER A 94 12.18 -8.22 22.47
N HIS A 95 11.68 -8.84 23.54
CA HIS A 95 11.66 -8.26 24.88
C HIS A 95 12.18 -9.24 25.92
N ASP A 96 12.98 -8.72 26.85
CA ASP A 96 13.31 -9.34 28.14
C ASP A 96 13.44 -8.20 29.18
N LYS A 97 14.62 -7.97 29.78
CA LYS A 97 14.96 -6.73 30.50
C LYS A 97 15.13 -5.53 29.56
N PHE A 98 15.38 -5.84 28.29
CA PHE A 98 15.60 -4.89 27.22
C PHE A 98 14.52 -5.05 26.15
N ALA A 99 14.18 -3.96 25.48
CA ALA A 99 13.56 -4.02 24.16
C ALA A 99 14.67 -3.95 23.10
N ASN A 100 14.76 -4.98 22.28
CA ASN A 100 15.70 -5.06 21.15
C ASN A 100 14.91 -5.07 19.85
N SER A 101 15.25 -4.20 18.92
CA SER A 101 14.59 -4.11 17.63
C SER A 101 15.57 -4.04 16.47
N MET A 102 15.09 -4.48 15.31
CA MET A 102 15.76 -4.34 14.03
C MET A 102 14.75 -3.93 12.98
N VAL A 103 15.14 -2.95 12.16
CA VAL A 103 14.42 -2.52 10.97
C VAL A 103 15.34 -2.66 9.76
N VAL A 104 14.85 -3.32 8.71
CA VAL A 104 15.55 -3.44 7.43
C VAL A 104 14.65 -2.86 6.35
N LEU A 105 15.16 -1.85 5.65
CA LEU A 105 14.49 -1.25 4.51
C LEU A 105 15.04 -1.87 3.24
N GLU A 106 14.14 -2.29 2.37
CA GLU A 106 14.48 -2.96 1.13
C GLU A 106 13.73 -2.34 -0.05
N LYS A 107 14.47 -2.11 -1.13
CA LYS A 107 13.93 -1.82 -2.45
C LYS A 107 13.92 -3.10 -3.28
N ILE A 108 12.74 -3.64 -3.51
CA ILE A 108 12.50 -4.79 -4.38
C ILE A 108 11.91 -4.26 -5.69
N LYS A 109 12.43 -4.73 -6.82
CA LYS A 109 11.88 -4.40 -8.14
C LYS A 109 10.43 -4.87 -8.23
N GLY A 110 9.52 -4.00 -8.67
CA GLY A 110 8.09 -4.32 -8.77
C GLY A 110 7.36 -4.31 -7.44
N LYS A 111 6.36 -5.21 -7.28
CA LYS A 111 5.50 -5.32 -6.08
C LYS A 111 4.70 -4.05 -5.76
N ILE A 112 4.55 -3.16 -6.72
CA ILE A 112 3.61 -2.03 -6.66
C ILE A 112 2.45 -2.41 -7.58
N PHE A 113 1.24 -2.45 -7.02
CA PHE A 113 0.07 -2.92 -7.73
C PHE A 113 -0.94 -1.79 -7.89
N LEU A 114 -1.34 -1.55 -9.13
CA LEU A 114 -2.36 -0.59 -9.50
C LEU A 114 -3.62 -1.32 -9.98
N GLY A 115 -4.78 -0.79 -9.64
CA GLY A 115 -6.07 -1.19 -10.18
C GLY A 115 -6.54 -0.13 -11.14
N LEU A 116 -6.85 -0.50 -12.38
CA LEU A 116 -7.39 0.44 -13.37
C LEU A 116 -8.81 0.04 -13.73
N GLY A 117 -9.69 1.02 -13.85
CA GLY A 117 -11.11 0.81 -14.17
C GLY A 117 -11.66 1.83 -15.17
N SER A 118 -12.46 1.38 -16.14
CA SER A 118 -13.12 2.26 -17.12
C SER A 118 -14.54 1.79 -17.42
N ASN A 119 -15.53 2.70 -17.43
CA ASN A 119 -16.89 2.37 -17.84
C ASN A 119 -17.57 3.34 -18.83
N ILE A 120 -16.91 4.43 -19.23
CA ILE A 120 -17.42 5.37 -20.23
C ILE A 120 -16.67 5.21 -21.56
N GLY A 121 -17.41 5.25 -22.68
CA GLY A 121 -16.84 5.34 -24.02
C GLY A 121 -16.10 4.06 -24.43
N ASN A 122 -14.99 4.20 -25.15
CA ASN A 122 -14.15 3.06 -25.53
C ASN A 122 -13.25 2.66 -24.34
N ARG A 123 -13.80 1.80 -23.48
CA ARG A 123 -13.16 1.35 -22.22
C ARG A 123 -11.80 0.70 -22.44
N GLU A 124 -11.66 -0.15 -23.47
CA GLU A 124 -10.39 -0.80 -23.80
C GLU A 124 -9.32 0.22 -24.22
N GLU A 125 -9.69 1.15 -25.09
CA GLU A 125 -8.80 2.23 -25.52
C GLU A 125 -8.40 3.16 -24.37
N ASN A 126 -9.32 3.43 -23.44
CA ASN A 126 -9.02 4.21 -22.24
C ASN A 126 -7.97 3.50 -21.37
N LEU A 127 -8.13 2.18 -21.15
CA LEU A 127 -7.14 1.41 -20.39
C LEU A 127 -5.78 1.41 -21.11
N LYS A 128 -5.74 1.20 -22.43
CA LYS A 128 -4.49 1.26 -23.22
C LYS A 128 -3.77 2.59 -23.06
N LYS A 129 -4.49 3.70 -23.25
CA LYS A 129 -3.94 5.05 -23.07
C LYS A 129 -3.44 5.30 -21.66
N ALA A 130 -4.14 4.81 -20.63
CA ALA A 130 -3.69 4.94 -19.25
C ALA A 130 -2.35 4.24 -19.04
N LEU A 131 -2.18 3.03 -19.59
CA LEU A 131 -0.92 2.28 -19.53
C LEU A 131 0.21 3.01 -20.28
N GLU A 132 -0.07 3.56 -21.46
CA GLU A 132 0.89 4.39 -22.21
C GLU A 132 1.33 5.62 -21.41
N TYR A 133 0.39 6.33 -20.75
CA TYR A 133 0.74 7.45 -19.88
C TYR A 133 1.58 7.01 -18.69
N ILE A 134 1.23 5.90 -18.02
CA ILE A 134 2.00 5.34 -16.90
C ILE A 134 3.49 5.15 -17.30
N GLU A 135 3.75 4.51 -18.45
CA GLU A 135 5.10 4.35 -18.99
C GLU A 135 5.78 5.69 -19.31
N ASN A 136 5.07 6.60 -19.96
CA ASN A 136 5.60 7.93 -20.31
C ASN A 136 5.96 8.79 -19.08
N PHE A 137 5.32 8.54 -17.93
CA PHE A 137 5.66 9.15 -16.65
C PHE A 137 6.81 8.44 -15.91
N GLY A 138 7.47 7.46 -16.54
CA GLY A 138 8.62 6.74 -15.98
C GLY A 138 8.23 5.66 -14.97
N ILE A 139 6.99 5.17 -15.01
CA ILE A 139 6.53 4.03 -14.21
C ILE A 139 6.53 2.80 -15.12
N ASN A 140 7.50 1.91 -14.91
CA ASN A 140 7.72 0.75 -15.78
C ASN A 140 6.71 -0.36 -15.47
N ILE A 141 5.93 -0.76 -16.47
CA ILE A 141 4.93 -1.82 -16.36
C ILE A 141 5.63 -3.17 -16.47
N LEU A 142 5.47 -4.01 -15.45
CA LEU A 142 6.03 -5.36 -15.42
C LEU A 142 5.03 -6.39 -15.92
N ARG A 143 3.77 -6.29 -15.47
CA ARG A 143 2.70 -7.25 -15.76
C ARG A 143 1.35 -6.54 -15.81
N VAL A 144 0.47 -7.00 -16.69
CA VAL A 144 -0.91 -6.54 -16.81
C VAL A 144 -1.80 -7.77 -16.86
N SER A 145 -2.90 -7.76 -16.11
CA SER A 145 -3.89 -8.84 -16.14
C SER A 145 -4.73 -8.80 -17.43
N SER A 146 -5.54 -9.83 -17.62
CA SER A 146 -6.69 -9.79 -18.51
C SER A 146 -7.69 -8.72 -18.06
N ILE A 147 -8.62 -8.34 -18.95
CA ILE A 147 -9.73 -7.45 -18.60
C ILE A 147 -10.82 -8.27 -17.91
N TYR A 148 -11.27 -7.81 -16.75
CA TYR A 148 -12.41 -8.36 -16.03
C TYR A 148 -13.59 -7.40 -16.17
N ILE A 149 -14.66 -7.88 -16.80
CA ILE A 149 -15.91 -7.14 -16.94
C ILE A 149 -16.72 -7.36 -15.67
N THR A 150 -16.99 -6.28 -14.95
CA THR A 150 -17.75 -6.34 -13.70
C THR A 150 -18.90 -5.35 -13.67
N LYS A 151 -19.95 -5.69 -12.93
CA LYS A 151 -21.02 -4.75 -12.62
C LYS A 151 -20.47 -3.59 -11.79
N PRO A 152 -21.13 -2.41 -11.84
CA PRO A 152 -20.75 -1.28 -11.00
C PRO A 152 -20.83 -1.61 -9.51
N TYR A 153 -19.92 -1.04 -8.72
CA TYR A 153 -19.94 -1.13 -7.26
C TYR A 153 -20.42 0.19 -6.66
N GLY A 154 -21.43 0.14 -5.77
CA GLY A 154 -22.03 1.34 -5.18
C GLY A 154 -23.15 1.92 -6.05
N TYR A 155 -22.84 2.90 -6.92
CA TYR A 155 -23.84 3.51 -7.80
C TYR A 155 -24.17 2.54 -8.96
N LEU A 156 -25.38 1.97 -8.98
CA LEU A 156 -25.68 0.83 -9.87
C LEU A 156 -26.21 1.25 -11.26
N GLU A 157 -26.75 2.46 -11.41
CA GLU A 157 -27.30 2.96 -12.69
C GLU A 157 -26.19 3.46 -13.63
N GLN A 158 -25.27 2.58 -14.00
CA GLN A 158 -24.19 2.87 -14.95
C GLN A 158 -23.76 1.61 -15.72
N GLY A 159 -22.98 1.80 -16.78
CA GLY A 159 -22.46 0.70 -17.60
C GLY A 159 -21.42 -0.14 -16.85
N ASP A 160 -21.22 -1.37 -17.34
CA ASP A 160 -20.22 -2.30 -16.80
C ASP A 160 -18.80 -1.73 -16.89
N PHE A 161 -17.98 -2.06 -15.90
CA PHE A 161 -16.58 -1.66 -15.85
C PHE A 161 -15.68 -2.68 -16.52
N PHE A 162 -14.66 -2.20 -17.22
CA PHE A 162 -13.48 -2.98 -17.58
C PHE A 162 -12.43 -2.70 -16.53
N ASN A 163 -12.01 -3.73 -15.78
CA ASN A 163 -11.01 -3.62 -14.73
C ASN A 163 -9.79 -4.48 -15.03
N ILE A 164 -8.61 -3.97 -14.71
CA ILE A 164 -7.33 -4.69 -14.79
C ILE A 164 -6.51 -4.42 -13.53
N ALA A 165 -5.62 -5.36 -13.20
CA ALA A 165 -4.51 -5.12 -12.29
C ALA A 165 -3.22 -4.97 -13.08
N VAL A 166 -2.34 -4.09 -12.60
CA VAL A 166 -1.05 -3.80 -13.20
C VAL A 166 0.01 -3.88 -12.12
N GLU A 167 1.04 -4.68 -12.33
CA GLU A 167 2.26 -4.58 -11.51
C GLU A 167 3.24 -3.64 -12.19
N VAL A 168 3.73 -2.68 -11.43
CA VAL A 168 4.69 -1.69 -11.90
C VAL A 168 5.95 -1.66 -11.03
N ASP A 169 7.00 -1.10 -11.60
CA ASP A 169 8.25 -0.74 -10.95
C ASP A 169 8.47 0.77 -11.10
N SER A 170 8.84 1.43 -10.01
CA SER A 170 9.05 2.89 -10.02
C SER A 170 9.93 3.32 -8.85
N ASP A 171 10.72 4.37 -9.04
CA ASP A 171 11.50 5.02 -7.97
C ASP A 171 10.68 6.05 -7.17
N LEU A 172 9.47 6.38 -7.63
CA LEU A 172 8.55 7.29 -6.94
C LEU A 172 8.12 6.72 -5.59
N SER A 173 8.07 7.57 -4.57
CA SER A 173 7.42 7.24 -3.29
C SER A 173 5.92 7.00 -3.47
N PRO A 174 5.21 6.40 -2.48
CA PRO A 174 3.77 6.24 -2.56
C PRO A 174 2.99 7.55 -2.80
N PHE A 175 3.46 8.66 -2.21
CA PHE A 175 2.83 9.97 -2.38
C PHE A 175 3.16 10.60 -3.74
N GLU A 176 4.39 10.45 -4.22
CA GLU A 176 4.76 10.88 -5.58
C GLU A 176 3.99 10.09 -6.64
N LEU A 177 3.84 8.77 -6.46
CA LEU A 177 3.04 7.91 -7.32
C LEU A 177 1.57 8.35 -7.36
N LEU A 178 0.98 8.69 -6.21
CA LEU A 178 -0.38 9.24 -6.15
C LEU A 178 -0.51 10.52 -6.98
N ASN A 179 0.43 11.46 -6.82
CA ASN A 179 0.41 12.72 -7.57
C ASN A 179 0.54 12.48 -9.08
N THR A 180 1.43 11.59 -9.51
CA THR A 180 1.58 11.21 -10.92
C THR A 180 0.29 10.57 -11.46
N ILE A 181 -0.33 9.67 -10.70
CA ILE A 181 -1.60 9.06 -11.07
C ILE A 181 -2.70 10.12 -11.25
N MET A 182 -2.84 11.04 -10.30
CA MET A 182 -3.81 12.13 -10.39
C MET A 182 -3.59 13.01 -11.63
N GLU A 183 -2.34 13.24 -12.01
CA GLU A 183 -1.99 13.98 -13.23
C GLU A 183 -2.38 13.21 -14.50
N ILE A 184 -2.14 11.89 -14.54
CA ILE A 184 -2.58 11.03 -15.66
C ILE A 184 -4.10 11.10 -15.83
N GLU A 185 -4.85 10.95 -14.75
CA GLU A 185 -6.32 11.05 -14.78
C GLU A 185 -6.80 12.43 -15.28
N ARG A 186 -6.10 13.50 -14.88
CA ARG A 186 -6.38 14.87 -15.31
C ARG A 186 -6.14 15.04 -16.82
N ILE A 187 -5.01 14.55 -17.34
CA ILE A 187 -4.68 14.59 -18.77
C ILE A 187 -5.72 13.81 -19.58
N MET A 188 -6.16 12.66 -19.06
CA MET A 188 -7.22 11.86 -19.66
C MET A 188 -8.61 12.50 -19.55
N LYS A 189 -8.75 13.67 -18.92
CA LYS A 189 -10.00 14.42 -18.73
C LYS A 189 -11.03 13.72 -17.86
N ARG A 190 -10.58 13.03 -16.80
CA ARG A 190 -11.48 12.47 -15.77
C ARG A 190 -12.28 13.59 -15.10
N LYS A 191 -13.61 13.47 -15.10
CA LYS A 191 -14.52 14.39 -14.39
C LYS A 191 -15.06 13.71 -13.13
N ARG A 192 -14.98 14.39 -11.99
CA ARG A 192 -15.51 13.92 -10.70
C ARG A 192 -16.85 14.58 -10.39
N GLU A 193 -17.89 14.20 -11.13
CA GLU A 193 -19.24 14.80 -11.00
C GLU A 193 -20.10 14.11 -9.93
N ILE A 194 -20.02 12.78 -9.82
CA ILE A 194 -20.79 11.96 -8.86
C ILE A 194 -19.84 11.02 -8.12
N LYS A 195 -19.98 10.90 -6.80
CA LYS A 195 -19.21 9.93 -6.00
C LYS A 195 -19.53 8.51 -6.48
N TRP A 196 -18.49 7.77 -6.88
CA TRP A 196 -18.59 6.43 -7.49
C TRP A 196 -19.37 6.38 -8.81
N GLY A 197 -19.54 7.53 -9.46
CA GLY A 197 -20.20 7.62 -10.74
C GLY A 197 -19.33 7.15 -11.91
N PRO A 198 -19.88 7.27 -13.14
CA PRO A 198 -19.19 6.91 -14.36
C PRO A 198 -17.87 7.65 -14.54
N ARG A 199 -16.85 6.97 -15.06
CA ARG A 199 -15.52 7.51 -15.34
C ARG A 199 -14.90 6.87 -16.58
N ASN A 200 -14.21 7.70 -17.34
CA ASN A 200 -13.39 7.27 -18.47
C ASN A 200 -12.17 6.46 -18.00
N ILE A 201 -11.57 6.83 -16.87
CA ILE A 201 -10.49 6.06 -16.22
C ILE A 201 -10.50 6.33 -14.71
N ASP A 202 -10.15 5.31 -13.93
CA ASP A 202 -9.82 5.35 -12.51
C ASP A 202 -8.52 4.57 -12.34
N ILE A 203 -7.58 5.10 -11.57
CA ILE A 203 -6.32 4.42 -11.26
C ILE A 203 -6.12 4.47 -9.74
N ASP A 204 -6.16 3.31 -9.10
CA ASP A 204 -6.01 3.16 -7.66
C ASP A 204 -4.68 2.46 -7.33
N ILE A 205 -3.96 2.97 -6.31
CA ILE A 205 -2.82 2.23 -5.73
C ILE A 205 -3.38 1.16 -4.80
N LEU A 206 -3.26 -0.11 -5.18
CA LEU A 206 -3.76 -1.23 -4.40
C LEU A 206 -2.79 -1.62 -3.29
N PHE A 207 -1.51 -1.76 -3.64
CA PHE A 207 -0.43 -2.15 -2.74
C PHE A 207 0.89 -1.51 -3.17
N TYR A 208 1.77 -1.27 -2.20
CA TYR A 208 3.14 -0.78 -2.43
C TYR A 208 4.10 -1.62 -1.58
N GLY A 209 4.53 -2.75 -2.14
CA GLY A 209 5.25 -3.81 -1.43
C GLY A 209 4.54 -4.22 -0.14
N ASN A 210 5.23 -4.19 1.00
CA ASN A 210 4.61 -4.44 2.31
C ASN A 210 4.29 -3.16 3.10
N LEU A 211 4.40 -1.98 2.47
CA LEU A 211 4.16 -0.72 3.15
C LEU A 211 2.68 -0.55 3.47
N VAL A 212 2.43 -0.05 4.66
CA VAL A 212 1.13 0.50 5.03
C VAL A 212 1.25 2.01 5.12
N VAL A 213 0.37 2.73 4.43
CA VAL A 213 0.29 4.18 4.46
C VAL A 213 -1.06 4.55 5.03
N GLU A 214 -1.07 5.40 6.05
CA GLU A 214 -2.28 5.95 6.66
C GLU A 214 -2.11 7.46 6.78
N ASN A 215 -2.57 8.17 5.76
CA ASN A 215 -2.58 9.62 5.69
C ASN A 215 -3.96 10.10 5.22
N GLU A 216 -4.30 11.36 5.49
CA GLU A 216 -5.57 11.98 5.08
C GLU A 216 -5.86 11.81 3.57
N ASN A 217 -4.82 11.85 2.73
CA ASN A 217 -4.95 11.80 1.28
C ASN A 217 -4.62 10.43 0.66
N LEU A 218 -4.00 9.51 1.41
CA LEU A 218 -3.53 8.23 0.88
C LEU A 218 -3.63 7.11 1.91
N LYS A 219 -4.28 6.02 1.51
CA LYS A 219 -4.33 4.77 2.27
C LYS A 219 -3.86 3.60 1.43
N ILE A 220 -2.81 2.93 1.88
CA ILE A 220 -2.25 1.72 1.26
C ILE A 220 -2.09 0.65 2.35
N PRO A 221 -2.45 -0.62 2.13
CA PRO A 221 -3.24 -1.13 1.02
C PRO A 221 -4.54 -0.34 0.81
N HIS A 222 -5.10 -0.38 -0.40
CA HIS A 222 -6.35 0.31 -0.68
C HIS A 222 -7.41 -0.09 0.36
N TYR A 223 -8.00 0.88 1.05
CA TYR A 223 -8.80 0.67 2.26
C TYR A 223 -9.98 -0.30 2.09
N ASP A 224 -10.53 -0.38 0.89
CA ASP A 224 -11.67 -1.22 0.52
C ASP A 224 -11.28 -2.46 -0.32
N PHE A 225 -9.98 -2.77 -0.44
CA PHE A 225 -9.47 -3.81 -1.35
C PHE A 225 -10.17 -5.16 -1.14
N LYS A 226 -10.28 -5.60 0.12
CA LYS A 226 -10.84 -6.91 0.50
C LYS A 226 -12.32 -7.11 0.12
N ASN A 227 -13.04 -6.03 -0.19
CA ASN A 227 -14.47 -6.06 -0.53
C ASN A 227 -14.69 -5.92 -2.05
N ARG A 228 -13.62 -5.86 -2.84
CA ARG A 228 -13.67 -5.54 -4.28
C ARG A 228 -13.12 -6.68 -5.11
N ASP A 229 -14.02 -7.54 -5.55
CA ASP A 229 -13.73 -8.67 -6.42
C ASP A 229 -13.03 -8.24 -7.71
N PHE A 230 -13.40 -7.07 -8.23
CA PHE A 230 -12.77 -6.44 -9.41
C PHE A 230 -11.34 -5.95 -9.19
N PHE A 231 -10.83 -5.93 -7.96
CA PHE A 231 -9.40 -5.78 -7.66
C PHE A 231 -8.74 -7.13 -7.41
N ILE A 232 -9.39 -7.99 -6.62
CA ILE A 232 -8.84 -9.28 -6.19
C ILE A 232 -8.66 -10.23 -7.38
N ALA A 233 -9.67 -10.38 -8.25
CA ALA A 233 -9.61 -11.32 -9.35
C ALA A 233 -8.51 -11.00 -10.38
N PRO A 234 -8.37 -9.75 -10.88
CA PRO A 234 -7.24 -9.40 -11.74
C PRO A 234 -5.89 -9.50 -11.03
N MET A 235 -5.81 -9.15 -9.74
CA MET A 235 -4.56 -9.22 -8.98
C MET A 235 -4.12 -10.66 -8.73
N TYR A 236 -5.05 -11.60 -8.52
CA TYR A 236 -4.77 -13.03 -8.41
C TYR A 236 -4.07 -13.57 -9.66
N GLU A 237 -4.51 -13.18 -10.86
CA GLU A 237 -3.92 -13.60 -12.14
C GLU A 237 -2.42 -13.27 -12.22
N ILE A 238 -2.04 -12.07 -11.80
CA ILE A 238 -0.65 -11.60 -11.91
C ILE A 238 0.16 -11.81 -10.63
N ALA A 239 -0.46 -12.05 -9.47
CA ALA A 239 0.24 -12.02 -8.19
C ALA A 239 -0.36 -12.96 -7.13
N LYS A 240 -0.73 -14.19 -7.51
CA LYS A 240 -1.35 -15.20 -6.64
C LYS A 240 -0.69 -15.38 -5.25
N ASP A 241 0.64 -15.29 -5.18
CA ASP A 241 1.42 -15.54 -3.95
C ASP A 241 1.75 -14.25 -3.18
N PHE A 242 1.31 -13.08 -3.66
CA PHE A 242 1.49 -11.83 -2.94
C PHE A 242 0.62 -11.81 -1.68
N VAL A 243 1.19 -11.34 -0.56
CA VAL A 243 0.55 -11.34 0.76
C VAL A 243 0.23 -9.91 1.17
N ASP A 244 -1.02 -9.68 1.56
CA ASP A 244 -1.47 -8.43 2.16
C ASP A 244 -0.74 -8.19 3.50
N PRO A 245 -0.04 -7.05 3.68
CA PRO A 245 0.78 -6.80 4.87
C PRO A 245 -0.03 -6.62 6.16
N ILE A 246 -1.31 -6.24 6.07
CA ILE A 246 -2.19 -6.04 7.23
C ILE A 246 -2.90 -7.33 7.58
N PHE A 247 -3.49 -8.01 6.60
CA PHE A 247 -4.34 -9.18 6.88
C PHE A 247 -3.59 -10.50 6.89
N ASP A 248 -2.33 -10.52 6.42
CA ASP A 248 -1.48 -11.71 6.30
C ASP A 248 -2.18 -12.80 5.48
N MET A 249 -2.87 -12.37 4.43
CA MET A 249 -3.62 -13.21 3.49
C MET A 249 -3.00 -13.06 2.10
N SER A 250 -2.75 -14.19 1.44
CA SER A 250 -2.32 -14.24 0.05
C SER A 250 -3.45 -13.89 -0.92
N MET A 251 -3.11 -13.43 -2.13
CA MET A 251 -4.11 -13.22 -3.19
C MET A 251 -4.86 -14.51 -3.55
N ASN A 252 -4.21 -15.67 -3.46
CA ASN A 252 -4.85 -16.97 -3.58
C ASN A 252 -5.93 -17.20 -2.50
N GLU A 253 -5.68 -16.81 -1.26
CA GLU A 253 -6.66 -16.91 -0.16
C GLU A 253 -7.79 -15.88 -0.28
N TYR A 254 -7.54 -14.69 -0.83
CA TYR A 254 -8.62 -13.76 -1.17
C TYR A 254 -9.49 -14.32 -2.29
N TYR A 255 -8.86 -14.78 -3.38
CA TYR A 255 -9.54 -15.28 -4.57
C TYR A 255 -10.39 -16.51 -4.29
N SER A 256 -9.94 -17.42 -3.41
CA SER A 256 -10.70 -18.62 -3.06
C SER A 256 -12.04 -18.33 -2.36
N LYS A 257 -12.21 -17.13 -1.80
CA LYS A 257 -13.43 -16.67 -1.11
C LYS A 257 -14.41 -15.94 -2.02
N LEU A 258 -14.05 -15.68 -3.28
CA LEU A 258 -14.90 -14.92 -4.20
C LEU A 258 -15.98 -15.79 -4.85
N GLU A 259 -17.15 -15.18 -5.07
CA GLU A 259 -18.13 -15.68 -6.02
C GLU A 259 -17.74 -15.28 -7.44
N LYS A 260 -17.40 -16.25 -8.29
CA LYS A 260 -16.78 -16.02 -9.60
C LYS A 260 -17.83 -15.66 -10.66
N ASN A 261 -18.30 -14.42 -10.63
CA ASN A 261 -19.37 -13.91 -11.47
C ASN A 261 -18.91 -12.74 -12.35
N TRP A 262 -17.93 -12.97 -13.21
CA TRP A 262 -17.41 -11.96 -14.15
C TRP A 262 -17.03 -12.59 -15.49
N GLU A 263 -17.06 -11.78 -16.54
CA GLU A 263 -16.51 -12.15 -17.85
C GLU A 263 -15.04 -11.72 -17.93
N VAL A 264 -14.20 -12.55 -18.55
CA VAL A 264 -12.76 -12.27 -18.72
C VAL A 264 -12.43 -12.17 -20.19
N ILE A 265 -11.83 -11.05 -20.59
CA ILE A 265 -11.31 -10.83 -21.94
C ILE A 265 -9.79 -10.89 -21.88
N ASN A 266 -9.22 -11.90 -22.54
CA ASN A 266 -7.78 -11.97 -22.81
C ASN A 266 -7.44 -10.96 -23.90
N TRP A 267 -6.92 -9.81 -23.52
CA TRP A 267 -6.42 -8.83 -24.47
C TRP A 267 -4.91 -8.95 -24.63
N GLN A 268 -4.45 -9.07 -25.87
CA GLN A 268 -3.03 -9.05 -26.15
C GLN A 268 -2.58 -7.60 -26.17
N MET A 269 -1.90 -7.17 -25.10
CA MET A 269 -0.99 -6.05 -25.23
C MET A 269 0.14 -6.50 -26.16
N LYS A 270 0.12 -6.01 -27.41
CA LYS A 270 1.39 -5.92 -28.15
C LYS A 270 2.30 -5.11 -27.26
N LYS A 271 3.45 -5.66 -26.86
CA LYS A 271 4.49 -4.93 -26.12
C LYS A 271 4.57 -3.52 -26.73
N LEU A 272 4.20 -2.52 -25.94
CA LEU A 272 4.39 -1.11 -26.26
C LEU A 272 5.89 -0.87 -26.47
#